data_AF-A0A4Q5PF06-F1
#
_entry.id   AF-A0A4Q5PF06-F1
#
_cell.length_a   1.000
_cell.length_b   1.000
_cell.length_c   1.000
_cell.angle_alpha   90.00
_cell.angle_beta   90.00
_cell.angle_gamma   90.00
#
_symmetry.space_group_name_H-M   'P 1'
#
loop_
_entity.id
_entity.type
_entity.pdbx_description
1 polymer ?
#
loop_
_entity_poly.entity_id
_entity_poly.type
_entity_poly.pdbx_seq_one_letter_code
_entity_poly.pdbx_strand_id
1 'polypeptide(L)'
;MESNKDTQSQSPQVPKKVDRTVTGPLGEDSPQLLQVASGSTPSSVAGAIAGMIREKGYCELQAIGAGAVNQSVKAIAIARGYMAPSGIDLVCIPAFVDVKISGEDRTAIKFVIEPRHQRTH
;
A
#
# COMPACT_ATOMS: atom_id res chain seq x y z
N MET A 1 -4.30 33.91 49.83
CA MET A 1 -3.56 34.13 48.57
C MET A 1 -3.03 32.78 48.16
N GLU A 2 -3.59 32.27 47.07
CA GLU A 2 -3.68 30.86 46.72
C GLU A 2 -2.35 30.19 46.34
N SER A 3 -2.28 28.92 46.72
CA SER A 3 -1.41 27.86 46.22
C SER A 3 -1.82 27.42 44.81
N ASN A 4 -0.86 27.33 43.88
CA ASN A 4 -0.94 26.57 42.63
C ASN A 4 0.41 25.85 42.47
N LYS A 5 0.57 24.55 42.70
CA LYS A 5 0.15 23.36 41.92
C LYS A 5 0.64 23.33 40.47
N ASP A 6 1.23 22.17 40.16
CA ASP A 6 1.38 21.52 38.85
C ASP A 6 2.66 21.78 38.04
N THR A 7 3.73 21.06 38.44
CA THR A 7 4.80 20.65 37.53
C THR A 7 4.29 19.49 36.67
N GLN A 8 3.78 19.78 35.47
CA GLN A 8 3.46 18.78 34.46
C GLN A 8 4.62 18.60 33.48
N SER A 9 4.97 17.33 33.26
CA SER A 9 5.90 16.79 32.29
C SER A 9 5.56 17.23 30.86
N GLN A 10 6.47 17.95 30.20
CA GLN A 10 6.42 18.13 28.75
C GLN A 10 7.30 17.08 28.07
N SER A 11 6.64 16.10 27.44
CA SER A 11 7.24 15.17 26.49
C SER A 11 7.74 15.92 25.24
N PRO A 12 8.82 15.46 24.58
CA PRO A 12 9.37 16.13 23.40
C PRO A 12 8.38 16.15 22.24
N GLN A 13 8.26 17.32 21.60
CA GLN A 13 7.37 17.57 20.47
C GLN A 13 7.79 16.76 19.23
N VAL A 14 6.87 15.96 18.70
CA VAL A 14 6.97 15.38 17.35
C VAL A 14 6.84 16.52 16.33
N PRO A 15 7.72 16.65 15.32
CA PRO A 15 7.69 17.78 14.40
C PRO A 15 6.38 17.86 13.60
N LYS A 16 5.91 19.10 13.41
CA LYS A 16 4.61 19.50 12.86
C LYS A 16 4.53 19.36 11.32
N LYS A 17 3.41 18.77 10.88
CA LYS A 17 2.61 19.01 9.65
C LYS A 17 3.36 19.16 8.30
N VAL A 18 3.29 18.13 7.46
CA VAL A 18 3.32 18.31 6.00
C VAL A 18 1.86 18.35 5.53
N ASP A 19 1.39 19.56 5.25
CA ASP A 19 0.11 19.80 4.59
C ASP A 19 0.25 19.38 3.12
N ARG A 20 -0.47 18.34 2.69
CA ARG A 20 -0.60 18.03 1.25
C ARG A 20 -2.03 18.35 0.83
N THR A 21 -2.29 19.63 0.59
CA THR A 21 -3.38 20.07 -0.29
C THR A 21 -3.05 19.63 -1.71
N VAL A 22 -3.80 18.66 -2.24
CA VAL A 22 -3.69 18.27 -3.65
C VAL A 22 -4.54 19.23 -4.48
N THR A 23 -3.95 20.35 -4.90
CA THR A 23 -4.49 21.18 -5.99
C THR A 23 -3.35 21.70 -6.85
N GLY A 24 -3.07 21.00 -7.95
CA GLY A 24 -2.21 21.44 -9.04
C GLY A 24 -2.48 20.59 -10.29
N PRO A 25 -2.43 21.14 -11.52
CA PRO A 25 -2.65 20.39 -12.74
C PRO A 25 -1.33 19.71 -13.14
N LEU A 26 -1.27 18.38 -13.11
CA LEU A 26 -0.02 17.64 -13.40
C LEU A 26 -0.36 16.39 -14.20
N GLY A 27 0.09 16.33 -15.44
CA GLY A 27 0.36 15.04 -16.09
C GLY A 27 1.69 14.53 -15.54
N GLU A 28 1.68 13.46 -14.75
CA GLU A 28 2.85 12.70 -14.33
C GLU A 28 2.41 11.29 -13.94
N ASP A 29 3.25 10.29 -14.26
CA ASP A 29 3.08 8.87 -13.93
C ASP A 29 2.86 8.65 -12.43
N SER A 30 1.61 8.79 -11.99
CA SER A 30 1.22 8.32 -10.66
C SER A 30 1.37 6.79 -10.64
N PRO A 31 2.06 6.19 -9.65
CA PRO A 31 2.09 4.74 -9.49
C PRO A 31 0.66 4.26 -9.42
N GLN A 32 0.26 3.44 -10.40
CA GLN A 32 -1.14 3.06 -10.57
C GLN A 32 -1.52 2.11 -9.44
N LEU A 33 -2.13 2.69 -8.42
CA LEU A 33 -2.52 2.01 -7.20
C LEU A 33 -3.79 1.18 -7.44
N LEU A 34 -3.73 -0.11 -7.15
CA LEU A 34 -4.90 -1.00 -7.22
C LEU A 34 -5.55 -1.11 -5.83
N GLN A 35 -6.76 -0.57 -5.70
CA GLN A 35 -7.56 -0.74 -4.50
C GLN A 35 -8.29 -2.08 -4.53
N VAL A 36 -8.15 -2.86 -3.46
CA VAL A 36 -8.78 -4.17 -3.30
C VAL A 36 -9.83 -4.08 -2.20
N ALA A 37 -11.02 -4.61 -2.47
CA ALA A 37 -12.12 -4.70 -1.53
C ALA A 37 -12.38 -6.17 -1.16
N SER A 38 -13.15 -6.40 -0.11
CA SER A 38 -13.55 -7.76 0.30
C SER A 38 -14.30 -8.54 -0.79
N GLY A 39 -15.02 -7.84 -1.68
CA GLY A 39 -15.73 -8.42 -2.82
C GLY A 39 -14.89 -8.56 -4.09
N SER A 40 -13.62 -8.14 -4.09
CA SER A 40 -12.76 -8.25 -5.27
C SER A 40 -12.47 -9.71 -5.62
N THR A 41 -12.57 -10.06 -6.90
CA THR A 41 -12.26 -11.41 -7.39
C THR A 41 -10.74 -11.59 -7.51
N PRO A 42 -10.12 -12.57 -6.82
CA PRO A 42 -8.65 -12.70 -6.78
C PRO A 42 -8.00 -12.90 -8.15
N SER A 43 -8.63 -13.66 -9.06
CA SER A 43 -8.12 -13.88 -10.41
C SER A 43 -8.10 -12.61 -11.27
N SER A 44 -9.11 -11.75 -11.12
CA SER A 44 -9.15 -10.45 -11.81
C SER A 44 -8.03 -9.53 -11.31
N VAL A 45 -7.87 -9.43 -9.99
CA VAL A 45 -6.77 -8.65 -9.39
C VAL A 45 -5.41 -9.23 -9.79
N ALA A 46 -5.26 -10.56 -9.84
CA ALA A 46 -4.04 -11.22 -10.28
C ALA A 46 -3.67 -10.89 -11.74
N GLY A 47 -4.67 -10.83 -12.64
CA GLY A 47 -4.47 -10.39 -14.02
C GLY A 47 -3.96 -8.95 -14.09
N ALA A 48 -4.53 -8.05 -13.29
CA ALA A 48 -4.08 -6.66 -13.21
C ALA A 48 -2.63 -6.55 -12.68
N ILE A 49 -2.28 -7.28 -11.61
CA ILE A 49 -0.91 -7.36 -11.09
C ILE A 49 0.04 -7.84 -12.20
N ALA A 50 -0.31 -8.93 -12.88
CA ALA A 50 0.49 -9.52 -13.94
C ALA A 50 0.71 -8.57 -15.14
N GLY A 51 -0.29 -7.76 -15.49
CA GLY A 51 -0.15 -6.71 -16.51
C GLY A 51 0.82 -5.62 -16.04
N MET A 52 0.59 -5.09 -14.86
CA MET A 52 1.41 -4.03 -14.26
C MET A 52 2.88 -4.41 -14.10
N ILE A 53 3.17 -5.65 -13.69
CA ILE A 53 4.54 -6.13 -13.58
C ILE A 53 5.23 -6.20 -14.94
N ARG A 54 4.52 -6.62 -16.01
CA ARG A 54 5.10 -6.67 -17.36
C ARG A 54 5.34 -5.28 -17.96
N GLU A 55 4.44 -4.34 -17.67
CA GLU A 55 4.50 -2.99 -18.23
C GLU A 55 5.46 -2.08 -17.47
N LYS A 56 5.44 -2.13 -16.14
CA LYS A 56 6.12 -1.15 -15.27
C LYS A 56 7.18 -1.77 -14.35
N GLY A 57 7.23 -3.09 -14.23
CA GLY A 57 8.16 -3.79 -13.34
C GLY A 57 7.78 -3.77 -11.86
N TYR A 58 6.67 -3.14 -11.48
CA TYR A 58 6.16 -3.12 -10.11
C TYR A 58 4.63 -2.97 -10.08
N CYS A 59 4.02 -3.32 -8.94
CA CYS A 59 2.60 -3.11 -8.68
C CYS A 59 2.37 -2.75 -7.22
N GLU A 60 1.45 -1.83 -6.96
CA GLU A 60 1.02 -1.47 -5.61
C GLU A 60 -0.46 -1.81 -5.40
N LEU A 61 -0.75 -2.58 -4.35
CA LEU A 61 -2.11 -2.82 -3.89
C LEU A 61 -2.35 -2.05 -2.58
N GLN A 62 -3.59 -1.57 -2.38
CA GLN A 62 -4.07 -1.13 -1.08
C GLN A 62 -5.34 -1.87 -0.70
N ALA A 63 -5.40 -2.31 0.56
CA ALA A 63 -6.50 -3.09 1.09
C ALA A 63 -6.84 -2.65 2.51
N ILE A 64 -8.13 -2.60 2.83
CA ILE A 64 -8.62 -2.20 4.16
C ILE A 64 -9.59 -3.25 4.68
N GLY A 65 -9.31 -3.70 5.90
CA GLY A 65 -10.05 -4.78 6.54
C GLY A 65 -9.60 -6.18 6.09
N ALA A 66 -9.92 -7.17 6.92
CA ALA A 66 -9.43 -8.54 6.76
C ALA A 66 -9.86 -9.19 5.43
N GLY A 67 -11.08 -8.90 4.96
CA GLY A 67 -11.58 -9.43 3.69
C GLY A 67 -10.75 -8.96 2.51
N ALA A 68 -10.56 -7.65 2.36
CA ALA A 68 -9.73 -7.07 1.30
C ALA A 68 -8.30 -7.61 1.33
N VAL A 69 -7.67 -7.66 2.52
CA VAL A 69 -6.32 -8.19 2.71
C VAL A 69 -6.21 -9.65 2.24
N ASN A 70 -7.18 -10.49 2.60
CA ASN A 70 -7.23 -11.88 2.16
C ASN A 70 -7.32 -12.00 0.63
N GLN A 71 -8.13 -11.15 -0.01
CA GLN A 71 -8.26 -11.13 -1.47
C GLN A 71 -6.96 -10.66 -2.15
N SER A 72 -6.27 -9.65 -1.59
CA SER A 72 -4.96 -9.21 -2.07
C SER A 72 -3.93 -10.34 -2.02
N VAL A 73 -3.83 -11.05 -0.90
CA VAL A 73 -2.86 -12.14 -0.73
C VAL A 73 -3.15 -13.30 -1.70
N LYS A 74 -4.43 -13.68 -1.87
CA LYS A 74 -4.83 -14.68 -2.87
C LYS A 74 -4.46 -14.25 -4.29
N ALA A 75 -4.71 -12.98 -4.63
CA ALA A 75 -4.38 -12.44 -5.94
C ALA A 75 -2.87 -12.47 -6.21
N ILE A 76 -2.05 -12.10 -5.22
CA ILE A 76 -0.59 -12.16 -5.31
C ILE A 76 -0.12 -13.60 -5.56
N ALA A 77 -0.68 -14.57 -4.84
CA ALA A 77 -0.36 -15.99 -5.03
C ALA A 77 -0.69 -16.48 -6.44
N ILE A 78 -1.86 -16.10 -6.99
CA ILE A 78 -2.26 -16.44 -8.36
C ILE A 78 -1.36 -15.73 -9.38
N ALA A 79 -1.05 -14.44 -9.17
CA ALA A 79 -0.20 -13.66 -10.06
C ALA A 79 1.20 -14.26 -10.17
N ARG A 80 1.79 -14.78 -9.07
CA ARG A 80 3.05 -15.54 -9.12
C ARG A 80 2.96 -16.74 -10.06
N GLY A 81 1.84 -17.48 -10.02
CA GLY A 81 1.57 -18.57 -10.96
C GLY A 81 1.50 -18.11 -12.42
N TYR A 82 0.92 -16.93 -12.69
CA TYR A 82 0.87 -16.34 -14.03
C TYR A 82 2.24 -15.87 -14.53
N MET A 83 3.15 -15.50 -13.63
CA MET A 83 4.50 -15.03 -13.97
C MET A 83 5.52 -16.16 -14.14
N ALA A 84 5.30 -17.30 -13.49
CA ALA A 84 6.22 -18.43 -13.51
C ALA A 84 6.60 -18.93 -14.92
N PRO A 85 5.68 -19.04 -15.91
CA PRO A 85 6.05 -19.44 -17.28
C PRO A 85 7.01 -18.47 -17.99
N SER A 86 7.06 -17.22 -17.55
CA SER A 86 8.00 -16.20 -18.04
C SER A 86 9.32 -16.17 -17.26
N GLY A 87 9.52 -17.11 -16.32
CA GLY A 87 10.71 -17.15 -15.47
C GLY A 87 10.77 -16.05 -14.41
N ILE A 88 9.66 -15.32 -14.19
CA ILE A 88 9.58 -14.21 -13.24
C ILE A 88 8.97 -14.73 -11.93
N ASP A 89 9.73 -14.66 -10.84
CA ASP A 89 9.18 -14.83 -9.48
C ASP A 89 8.90 -13.45 -8.87
N LEU A 90 7.80 -13.32 -8.12
CA LEU A 90 7.44 -12.08 -7.46
C LEU A 90 7.74 -12.14 -5.97
N VAL A 91 8.20 -11.02 -5.42
CA VAL A 91 8.23 -10.74 -3.99
C VAL A 91 7.10 -9.79 -3.62
N CYS A 92 6.65 -9.88 -2.36
CA CYS A 92 5.63 -9.00 -1.81
C CYS A 92 6.15 -8.38 -0.51
N ILE A 93 6.05 -7.06 -0.41
CA ILE A 93 6.54 -6.26 0.71
C ILE A 93 5.34 -5.52 1.30
N PRO A 94 4.76 -6.01 2.41
CA PRO A 94 3.63 -5.36 3.06
C PRO A 94 4.08 -4.17 3.92
N ALA A 95 3.26 -3.13 3.98
CA ALA A 95 3.45 -1.97 4.85
C ALA A 95 2.10 -1.42 5.32
N PHE A 96 2.08 -0.77 6.49
CA PHE A 96 0.95 0.05 6.89
C PHE A 96 0.98 1.39 6.16
N VAL A 97 -0.19 1.90 5.78
CA VAL A 97 -0.33 3.24 5.22
C VAL A 97 -1.63 3.86 5.72
N ASP A 98 -1.58 5.14 6.10
CA ASP A 98 -2.77 5.88 6.45
C ASP A 98 -3.41 6.45 5.19
N VAL A 99 -4.72 6.27 5.06
CA VAL A 99 -5.51 6.72 3.91
C VAL A 99 -6.79 7.40 4.40
N LYS A 100 -7.29 8.34 3.60
CA LYS A 100 -8.57 8.99 3.88
C LYS A 100 -9.70 8.28 3.17
N ILE A 101 -10.70 7.83 3.93
CA ILE A 101 -11.94 7.25 3.41
C ILE A 101 -13.10 7.98 4.03
N SER A 102 -13.97 8.55 3.19
CA SER A 102 -15.13 9.30 3.63
C SER A 102 -14.78 10.44 4.62
N GLY A 103 -13.59 11.02 4.49
CA GLY A 103 -13.08 12.07 5.37
C GLY A 103 -12.44 11.58 6.67
N GLU A 104 -12.50 10.28 6.97
CA GLU A 104 -11.86 9.68 8.15
C GLU A 104 -10.50 9.08 7.79
N ASP A 105 -9.53 9.24 8.70
CA ASP A 105 -8.24 8.55 8.60
C ASP A 105 -8.44 7.06 8.95
N ARG A 106 -7.99 6.19 8.05
CA ARG A 106 -8.05 4.74 8.19
C ARG A 106 -6.68 4.16 7.89
N THR A 107 -6.26 3.20 8.70
CA THR A 107 -5.05 2.44 8.42
C THR A 107 -5.36 1.32 7.41
N ALA A 108 -4.68 1.35 6.28
CA ALA A 108 -4.70 0.33 5.24
C ALA A 108 -3.41 -0.50 5.26
N ILE A 109 -3.46 -1.67 4.62
CA ILE A 109 -2.27 -2.43 4.23
C ILE A 109 -1.97 -2.12 2.78
N LYS A 110 -0.74 -1.65 2.53
CA LYS A 110 -0.15 -1.55 1.21
C LYS A 110 0.66 -2.82 0.94
N PHE A 111 0.55 -3.37 -0.26
CA PHE A 111 1.43 -4.42 -0.76
C PHE A 111 2.20 -3.87 -1.95
N VAL A 112 3.52 -3.78 -1.82
CA VAL A 112 4.41 -3.55 -2.97
C VAL A 112 4.80 -4.91 -3.53
N ILE A 113 4.66 -5.07 -4.84
CA ILE A 113 4.93 -6.32 -5.55
C ILE A 113 5.92 -6.01 -6.66
N GLU A 114 7.00 -6.77 -6.74
CA GLU A 114 8.06 -6.58 -7.72
C GLU A 114 8.72 -7.93 -8.06
N PRO A 115 9.39 -8.05 -9.22
CA PRO A 115 10.23 -9.20 -9.53
C PRO A 115 11.31 -9.40 -8.46
N ARG A 116 11.57 -10.67 -8.13
CA ARG A 116 12.68 -11.03 -7.25
C ARG A 116 14.01 -10.73 -7.94
N HIS A 117 14.73 -9.73 -7.45
CA HIS A 117 16.12 -9.52 -7.82
C HIS A 117 16.97 -10.70 -7.33
N GLN A 118 17.73 -11.34 -8.22
CA GLN A 118 18.74 -12.32 -7.82
C GLN A 118 19.83 -11.58 -7.05
N ARG A 119 20.11 -11.99 -5.81
CA ARG A 119 21.32 -11.57 -5.12
C ARG A 119 22.50 -12.24 -5.82
N THR A 120 23.25 -11.49 -6.62
CA THR A 120 24.59 -11.89 -7.03
C THR A 120 25.47 -11.95 -5.78
N HIS A 121 26.05 -13.12 -5.53
CA HIS A 121 27.05 -13.36 -4.49
C HIS A 121 28.45 -13.01 -5.01
#